data_AF-A0A2N2Q159-F1
#
_entry.id   AF-A0A2N2Q159-F1
#
_cell.length_a   1.000
_cell.length_b   1.000
_cell.length_c   1.000
_cell.angle_alpha   90.00
_cell.angle_beta   90.00
_cell.angle_gamma   90.00
#
_symmetry.space_group_name_H-M   'P 1'
#
loop_
_entity.id
_entity.type
_entity.pdbx_description
1 polymer ?
#
loop_
_entity_poly.entity_id
_entity_poly.type
_entity_poly.pdbx_seq_one_letter_code
_entity_poly.pdbx_strand_id
1 'polypeptide(L)'
;MGFSMKKEKGLTLLEIMISLSILSAVTLGVVKLIDNASEDTKAAVTALHLKTVGMAGNEYIRNNYAAITGVATASTPALIRVSDLIAGGYLNAGYSLQNPRGQNTCLLVLQPTTNNLTAMVVTEAGDVIDDLTLGQIAANVGGDGGGVYSIAPDVIRGAMGGWSIDLAASPYDAFRNANHLGQHCDGSGGDIPLNTGHPMMA
;
A
#
# COMPACT_ATOMS: atom_id res chain seq x y z
N MET A 1 26.09 -67.14 -37.25
CA MET A 1 27.00 -66.26 -36.48
C MET A 1 26.11 -65.34 -35.66
N GLY A 2 26.10 -65.53 -34.34
CA GLY A 2 25.00 -65.08 -33.46
C GLY A 2 24.97 -63.58 -33.18
N PHE A 3 23.76 -63.03 -33.07
CA PHE A 3 23.50 -61.67 -32.62
C PHE A 3 23.79 -61.57 -31.11
N SER A 4 24.74 -60.72 -30.72
CA SER A 4 25.05 -60.42 -29.32
C SER A 4 24.14 -59.29 -28.82
N MET A 5 23.10 -59.63 -28.07
CA MET A 5 22.29 -58.64 -27.35
C MET A 5 23.03 -58.16 -26.09
N LYS A 6 23.45 -56.89 -26.08
CA LYS A 6 23.88 -56.20 -24.85
C LYS A 6 22.67 -56.07 -23.91
N LYS A 7 22.79 -56.59 -22.68
CA LYS A 7 21.86 -56.28 -21.60
C LYS A 7 22.08 -54.82 -21.18
N GLU A 8 21.13 -53.95 -21.55
CA GLU A 8 21.01 -52.63 -20.95
C GLU A 8 20.66 -52.81 -19.47
N LYS A 9 21.55 -52.36 -18.58
CA LYS A 9 21.22 -52.25 -17.16
C LYS A 9 20.25 -51.08 -17.04
N GLY A 10 18.96 -51.40 -16.97
CA GLY A 10 17.91 -50.41 -16.78
C GLY A 10 18.23 -49.53 -15.57
N LEU A 11 18.06 -48.22 -15.74
CA LEU A 11 18.00 -47.27 -14.62
C LEU A 11 17.11 -47.88 -13.53
N THR A 12 17.60 -47.95 -12.30
CA THR A 12 16.83 -48.56 -11.23
C THR A 12 15.59 -47.71 -10.95
N LEU A 13 14.42 -48.33 -10.81
CA LEU A 13 13.14 -47.63 -10.58
C LEU A 13 13.22 -46.65 -9.39
N LEU A 14 14.06 -46.98 -8.40
CA LEU A 14 14.34 -46.16 -7.22
C LEU A 14 15.04 -44.84 -7.57
N GLU A 15 15.99 -44.85 -8.51
CA GLU A 15 16.70 -43.65 -8.97
C GLU A 15 15.78 -42.68 -9.69
N ILE A 16 14.84 -43.21 -10.47
CA ILE A 16 13.81 -42.42 -11.15
C ILE A 16 12.90 -41.76 -10.10
N MET A 17 12.48 -42.50 -9.07
CA MET A 17 11.65 -41.97 -7.99
C MET A 17 12.35 -40.84 -7.20
N ILE A 18 13.64 -41.02 -6.89
CA ILE A 18 14.44 -39.99 -6.19
C ILE A 18 14.67 -38.77 -7.10
N SER A 19 14.91 -38.98 -8.38
CA SER A 19 15.09 -37.88 -9.33
C SER A 19 13.80 -37.06 -9.50
N LEU A 20 12.64 -37.72 -9.54
CA LEU A 20 11.34 -37.06 -9.63
C LEU A 20 11.00 -36.25 -8.37
N SER A 21 11.34 -36.76 -7.19
CA SER A 21 11.08 -36.03 -5.93
C SER A 21 11.98 -34.81 -5.79
N ILE A 22 13.25 -34.91 -6.17
CA ILE A 22 14.17 -33.75 -6.23
C ILE A 22 13.68 -32.72 -7.25
N LEU A 23 13.29 -33.15 -8.45
CA LEU A 23 12.77 -32.26 -9.48
C LEU A 23 11.48 -31.55 -9.04
N SER A 24 10.60 -32.25 -8.33
CA SER A 24 9.38 -31.68 -7.76
C SER A 24 9.71 -30.60 -6.72
N ALA A 25 10.67 -30.86 -5.82
CA ALA A 25 11.10 -29.89 -4.82
C ALA A 25 11.75 -28.64 -5.46
N VAL A 26 12.59 -28.82 -6.48
CA VAL A 26 13.19 -27.71 -7.25
C VAL A 26 12.11 -26.88 -7.93
N THR A 27 11.11 -27.51 -8.54
CA THR A 27 10.01 -26.80 -9.23
C THR A 27 9.22 -25.93 -8.26
N LEU A 28 8.86 -26.46 -7.08
CA LEU A 28 8.19 -25.68 -6.02
C LEU A 28 9.06 -24.52 -5.52
N GLY A 29 10.37 -24.73 -5.39
CA GLY A 29 11.32 -23.68 -5.04
C GLY A 29 11.38 -22.55 -6.07
N VAL A 30 11.38 -22.89 -7.36
CA VAL A 30 11.39 -21.91 -8.46
C VAL A 30 10.08 -21.13 -8.53
N VAL A 31 8.92 -21.79 -8.37
CA VAL A 31 7.61 -21.11 -8.33
C VAL A 31 7.56 -20.10 -7.19
N LYS A 32 8.02 -20.47 -5.99
CA LYS A 32 8.09 -19.56 -4.84
C LYS A 32 8.99 -18.34 -5.10
N LEU A 33 10.10 -18.49 -5.82
CA LEU A 33 10.96 -17.35 -6.20
C LEU A 33 10.28 -16.41 -7.21
N ILE A 34 9.51 -16.96 -8.16
CA ILE A 34 8.74 -16.17 -9.13
C ILE A 34 7.61 -15.42 -8.42
N ASP A 35 6.89 -16.09 -7.52
CA ASP A 35 5.81 -15.48 -6.73
C ASP A 35 6.36 -14.37 -5.82
N ASN A 36 7.48 -14.61 -5.14
CA ASN A 36 8.12 -13.59 -4.30
C ASN A 36 8.59 -12.38 -5.12
N ALA A 37 9.22 -12.60 -6.29
CA ALA A 37 9.63 -11.51 -7.16
C ALA A 37 8.43 -10.69 -7.67
N SER A 38 7.28 -11.35 -7.88
CA SER A 38 6.00 -10.71 -8.20
C SER A 38 5.49 -9.86 -7.04
N GLU A 39 5.52 -10.39 -5.80
CA GLU A 39 5.09 -9.66 -4.61
C GLU A 39 6.01 -8.48 -4.27
N ASP A 40 7.33 -8.62 -4.37
CA ASP A 40 8.30 -7.54 -4.20
C ASP A 40 8.05 -6.42 -5.21
N THR A 41 7.76 -6.78 -6.47
CA THR A 41 7.40 -5.82 -7.52
C THR A 41 6.11 -5.09 -7.17
N LYS A 42 5.06 -5.81 -6.76
CA LYS A 42 3.80 -5.19 -6.32
C LYS A 42 4.03 -4.27 -5.13
N ALA A 43 4.81 -4.66 -4.14
CA ALA A 43 5.15 -3.83 -2.99
C ALA A 43 5.87 -2.54 -3.41
N ALA A 44 6.85 -2.65 -4.31
CA ALA A 44 7.57 -1.48 -4.84
C ALA A 44 6.64 -0.53 -5.62
N VAL A 45 5.74 -1.06 -6.46
CA VAL A 45 4.80 -0.24 -7.24
C VAL A 45 3.71 0.36 -6.35
N THR A 46 3.23 -0.35 -5.33
CA THR A 46 2.31 0.21 -4.32
C THR A 46 2.95 1.37 -3.57
N ALA A 47 4.20 1.23 -3.13
CA ALA A 47 4.96 2.30 -2.50
C ALA A 47 5.16 3.50 -3.44
N LEU A 48 5.52 3.25 -4.71
CA LEU A 48 5.69 4.30 -5.71
C LEU A 48 4.37 5.05 -5.97
N HIS A 49 3.25 4.34 -6.05
CA HIS A 49 1.93 4.95 -6.23
C HIS A 49 1.60 5.87 -5.06
N LEU A 50 1.73 5.37 -3.82
CA LEU A 50 1.49 6.17 -2.61
C LEU A 50 2.38 7.42 -2.55
N LYS A 51 3.67 7.24 -2.85
CA LYS A 51 4.64 8.35 -2.89
C LYS A 51 4.31 9.40 -3.94
N THR A 52 3.90 8.97 -5.13
CA THR A 52 3.52 9.87 -6.22
C THR A 52 2.27 10.66 -5.87
N VAL A 53 1.27 10.02 -5.27
CA VAL A 53 0.06 10.69 -4.78
C VAL A 53 0.38 11.67 -3.66
N GLY A 54 1.25 11.32 -2.72
CA GLY A 54 1.69 12.21 -1.65
C GLY A 54 2.44 13.45 -2.15
N MET A 55 3.36 13.29 -3.12
CA MET A 55 4.06 14.43 -3.73
C MET A 55 3.09 15.38 -4.46
N ALA A 56 2.20 14.83 -5.29
CA ALA A 56 1.19 15.61 -6.00
C ALA A 56 0.20 16.29 -5.04
N GLY A 57 -0.22 15.57 -4.00
CA GLY A 57 -1.10 16.11 -2.97
C GLY A 57 -0.48 17.24 -2.17
N ASN A 58 0.81 17.15 -1.82
CA ASN A 58 1.52 18.23 -1.14
C ASN A 58 1.60 19.50 -2.03
N GLU A 59 1.83 19.34 -3.34
CA GLU A 59 1.78 20.46 -4.28
C GLU A 59 0.37 21.06 -4.40
N TYR A 60 -0.65 20.21 -4.51
CA TYR A 60 -2.06 20.62 -4.51
C TYR A 60 -2.40 21.40 -3.25
N ILE A 61 -1.98 20.92 -2.06
CA ILE A 61 -2.24 21.57 -0.78
C ILE A 61 -1.60 22.96 -0.74
N ARG A 62 -0.35 23.09 -1.20
CA ARG A 62 0.33 24.39 -1.26
C ARG A 62 -0.41 25.39 -2.17
N ASN A 63 -0.83 24.95 -3.35
CA ASN A 63 -1.46 25.82 -4.34
C ASN A 63 -2.92 26.15 -4.02
N ASN A 64 -3.61 25.28 -3.29
CA ASN A 64 -5.02 25.44 -2.91
C ASN A 64 -5.22 25.71 -1.41
N TYR A 65 -4.16 26.21 -0.75
CA TYR A 65 -4.11 26.35 0.70
C TYR A 65 -5.33 27.06 1.29
N ALA A 66 -5.71 28.22 0.73
CA ALA A 66 -6.85 28.99 1.22
C ALA A 66 -8.19 28.23 1.13
N ALA A 67 -8.40 27.48 0.05
CA ALA A 67 -9.59 26.65 -0.13
C ALA A 67 -9.63 25.51 0.89
N ILE A 68 -8.49 24.87 1.13
CA ILE A 68 -8.36 23.77 2.08
C ILE A 68 -8.56 24.25 3.51
N THR A 69 -7.96 25.37 3.92
CA THR A 69 -8.18 25.98 5.25
C THR A 69 -9.63 26.41 5.47
N GLY A 70 -10.40 26.61 4.39
CA GLY A 70 -11.83 26.93 4.45
C GLY A 70 -12.73 25.73 4.78
N VAL A 71 -12.24 24.50 4.61
CA VAL A 71 -13.04 23.27 4.82
C VAL A 71 -12.41 22.29 5.82
N ALA A 72 -11.09 22.27 5.97
CA ALA A 72 -10.39 21.50 6.98
C ALA A 72 -10.54 22.16 8.36
N THR A 73 -10.90 21.37 9.37
CA THR A 73 -10.96 21.81 10.77
C THR A 73 -10.16 20.88 11.66
N ALA A 74 -10.20 21.12 12.98
CA ALA A 74 -9.59 20.21 13.94
C ALA A 74 -10.32 18.86 14.05
N SER A 75 -11.58 18.78 13.60
CA SER A 75 -12.43 17.58 13.71
C SER A 75 -13.01 17.10 12.39
N THR A 76 -12.89 17.87 11.30
CA THR A 76 -13.41 17.53 9.98
C THR A 76 -12.27 17.57 8.96
N PRO A 77 -11.79 16.42 8.49
CA PRO A 77 -10.79 16.36 7.44
C PRO A 77 -11.30 16.95 6.13
N ALA A 78 -10.46 17.72 5.43
CA ALA A 78 -10.61 17.92 4.00
C ALA A 78 -10.15 16.64 3.27
N LEU A 79 -10.94 16.19 2.31
CA LEU A 79 -10.65 15.07 1.44
C LEU A 79 -10.14 15.58 0.09
N ILE A 80 -9.00 15.06 -0.36
CA ILE A 80 -8.46 15.31 -1.69
C ILE A 80 -8.24 13.96 -2.36
N ARG A 81 -9.01 13.65 -3.40
CA ARG A 81 -8.93 12.37 -4.12
C ARG A 81 -7.89 12.45 -5.23
N VAL A 82 -7.41 11.29 -5.68
CA VAL A 82 -6.54 11.21 -6.88
C VAL A 82 -7.22 11.84 -8.10
N SER A 83 -8.55 11.76 -8.23
CA SER A 83 -9.29 12.44 -9.31
C SER A 83 -9.14 13.96 -9.27
N ASP A 84 -9.09 14.56 -8.08
CA ASP A 84 -8.94 16.00 -7.90
C ASP A 84 -7.52 16.44 -8.27
N LEU A 85 -6.52 15.60 -7.98
CA LEU A 85 -5.12 15.80 -8.40
C LEU A 85 -4.96 15.70 -9.92
N ILE A 86 -5.65 14.76 -10.58
CA ILE A 86 -5.66 14.65 -12.05
C ILE A 86 -6.35 15.88 -12.67
N ALA A 87 -7.53 16.24 -12.17
CA ALA A 87 -8.29 17.38 -12.67
C ALA A 87 -7.52 18.71 -12.49
N GLY A 88 -6.76 18.83 -11.40
CA GLY A 88 -5.88 19.96 -11.12
C GLY A 88 -4.55 19.95 -11.88
N GLY A 89 -4.23 18.89 -12.64
CA GLY A 89 -2.98 18.76 -13.40
C GLY A 89 -1.74 18.38 -12.59
N TYR A 90 -1.90 17.96 -11.34
CA TYR A 90 -0.81 17.49 -10.46
C TYR A 90 -0.44 16.03 -10.73
N LEU A 91 -1.35 15.28 -11.34
CA LEU A 91 -1.12 13.95 -11.89
C LEU A 91 -1.54 13.91 -13.36
N ASN A 92 -0.87 13.08 -14.14
CA ASN A 92 -1.18 12.92 -15.56
C ASN A 92 -2.60 12.37 -15.77
N ALA A 93 -3.22 12.76 -16.88
CA ALA A 93 -4.48 12.14 -17.31
C ALA A 93 -4.31 10.62 -17.44
N GLY A 94 -5.25 9.86 -16.88
CA GLY A 94 -5.20 8.40 -16.86
C GLY A 94 -4.34 7.79 -15.74
N TYR A 95 -3.81 8.59 -14.82
CA TYR A 95 -3.18 8.05 -13.60
C TYR A 95 -4.17 7.18 -12.81
N SER A 96 -3.70 6.04 -12.32
CA SER A 96 -4.57 5.07 -11.65
C SER A 96 -5.08 5.60 -10.31
N LEU A 97 -6.39 5.52 -10.09
CA LEU A 97 -7.01 5.86 -8.80
C LEU A 97 -6.66 4.84 -7.70
N GLN A 98 -6.35 3.61 -8.13
CA GLN A 98 -6.01 2.49 -7.25
C GLN A 98 -4.54 2.12 -7.39
N ASN A 99 -3.97 1.65 -6.29
CA ASN A 99 -2.66 1.00 -6.32
C ASN A 99 -2.80 -0.45 -6.87
N PRO A 100 -1.69 -1.17 -7.14
CA PRO A 100 -1.72 -2.55 -7.65
C PRO A 100 -2.41 -3.59 -6.75
N ARG A 101 -2.76 -3.23 -5.52
CA ARG A 101 -3.50 -4.04 -4.54
C ARG A 101 -5.02 -3.75 -4.58
N GLY A 102 -5.47 -2.95 -5.55
CA GLY A 102 -6.87 -2.55 -5.69
C GLY A 102 -7.35 -1.56 -4.61
N GLN A 103 -6.44 -1.00 -3.81
CA GLN A 103 -6.80 -0.06 -2.75
C GLN A 103 -6.91 1.35 -3.34
N ASN A 104 -8.01 2.04 -3.04
CA ASN A 104 -8.18 3.44 -3.42
C ASN A 104 -7.27 4.32 -2.57
N THR A 105 -6.72 5.38 -3.15
CA THR A 105 -5.81 6.31 -2.44
C THR A 105 -6.37 7.71 -2.44
N CYS A 106 -6.22 8.43 -1.33
CA CYS A 106 -6.56 9.85 -1.23
C CYS A 106 -5.77 10.52 -0.10
N LEU A 107 -5.89 11.84 0.03
CA LEU A 107 -5.36 12.59 1.15
C LEU A 107 -6.48 13.06 2.06
N LEU A 108 -6.22 12.97 3.36
CA LEU A 108 -6.98 13.63 4.40
C LEU A 108 -6.15 14.77 4.97
N VAL A 109 -6.76 15.94 5.17
CA VAL A 109 -6.08 17.12 5.70
C VAL A 109 -6.87 17.71 6.86
N LEU A 110 -6.26 17.78 8.02
CA LEU A 110 -6.79 18.45 9.20
C LEU A 110 -6.19 19.85 9.35
N GLN A 111 -6.91 20.71 10.07
CA GLN A 111 -6.39 21.97 10.58
C GLN A 111 -6.54 22.00 12.11
N PRO A 112 -5.65 21.31 12.87
CA PRO A 112 -5.76 21.26 14.33
C PRO A 112 -5.60 22.63 14.98
N THR A 113 -4.76 23.49 14.40
CA THR A 113 -4.60 24.90 14.75
C THR A 113 -4.85 25.72 13.50
N THR A 114 -5.53 26.86 13.61
CA THR A 114 -5.80 27.75 12.48
C THR A 114 -4.56 27.98 11.63
N ASN A 115 -4.68 27.80 10.31
CA ASN A 115 -3.60 27.94 9.33
C ASN A 115 -2.41 26.96 9.53
N ASN A 116 -2.58 25.89 10.30
CA ASN A 116 -1.59 24.82 10.41
C ASN A 116 -2.24 23.52 9.95
N LEU A 117 -1.86 23.07 8.75
CA LEU A 117 -2.40 21.88 8.14
C LEU A 117 -1.55 20.66 8.49
N THR A 118 -2.23 19.56 8.84
CA THR A 118 -1.63 18.24 8.98
C THR A 118 -2.29 17.34 7.94
N ALA A 119 -1.51 16.75 7.04
CA ALA A 119 -2.03 15.92 5.96
C ALA A 119 -1.58 14.46 6.14
N MET A 120 -2.34 13.54 5.57
CA MET A 120 -2.00 12.13 5.52
C MET A 120 -2.50 11.55 4.21
N VAL A 121 -1.67 10.79 3.50
CA VAL A 121 -2.10 9.96 2.39
C VAL A 121 -2.55 8.62 2.97
N VAL A 122 -3.76 8.21 2.63
CA VAL A 122 -4.38 6.99 3.14
C VAL A 122 -4.81 6.10 1.99
N THR A 123 -4.88 4.80 2.27
CA THR A 123 -5.45 3.81 1.37
C THR A 123 -6.59 3.07 2.05
N GLU A 124 -7.60 2.66 1.28
CA GLU A 124 -8.75 1.90 1.77
C GLU A 124 -9.25 0.91 0.70
N ALA A 125 -10.08 -0.04 1.12
CA ALA A 125 -10.59 -1.14 0.30
C ALA A 125 -9.46 -1.99 -0.33
N GLY A 126 -9.80 -2.87 -1.27
CA GLY A 126 -8.81 -3.75 -1.91
C GLY A 126 -8.22 -4.81 -0.98
N ASP A 127 -7.03 -5.30 -1.35
CA ASP A 127 -6.37 -6.38 -0.63
C ASP A 127 -5.80 -5.91 0.72
N VAL A 128 -6.02 -6.69 1.77
CA VAL A 128 -5.35 -6.50 3.06
C VAL A 128 -3.93 -7.05 2.96
N ILE A 129 -2.94 -6.19 3.16
CA ILE A 129 -1.52 -6.56 3.07
C ILE A 129 -1.04 -7.08 4.43
N ASP A 130 -0.27 -8.16 4.45
CA ASP A 130 0.32 -8.69 5.68
C ASP A 130 1.38 -7.74 6.27
N ASP A 131 1.60 -7.80 7.59
CA ASP A 131 2.49 -6.88 8.31
C ASP A 131 3.93 -6.85 7.77
N LEU A 132 4.45 -7.96 7.23
CA LEU A 132 5.82 -8.00 6.70
C LEU A 132 5.89 -7.23 5.38
N THR A 133 4.97 -7.51 4.45
CA THR A 133 4.88 -6.81 3.17
C THR A 133 4.52 -5.33 3.36
N LEU A 134 3.66 -5.00 4.33
CA LEU A 134 3.33 -3.61 4.67
C LEU A 134 4.56 -2.85 5.17
N GLY A 135 5.41 -3.49 5.99
CA GLY A 135 6.68 -2.93 6.44
C GLY A 135 7.65 -2.66 5.27
N GLN A 136 7.71 -3.56 4.30
CA GLN A 136 8.48 -3.37 3.07
C GLN A 136 7.95 -2.20 2.24
N ILE A 137 6.62 -2.08 2.08
CA ILE A 137 6.00 -0.95 1.38
C ILE A 137 6.33 0.36 2.07
N ALA A 138 6.18 0.45 3.40
CA ALA A 138 6.53 1.63 4.19
C ALA A 138 8.01 2.02 3.99
N ALA A 139 8.93 1.04 4.05
CA ALA A 139 10.34 1.27 3.80
C ALA A 139 10.64 1.77 2.37
N ASN A 140 9.94 1.22 1.36
CA ASN A 140 10.08 1.64 -0.04
C ASN A 140 9.56 3.06 -0.29
N VAL A 141 8.53 3.49 0.45
CA VAL A 141 8.04 4.87 0.42
C VAL A 141 9.13 5.83 0.93
N GLY A 142 9.74 5.50 2.07
CA GLY A 142 10.80 6.26 2.72
C GLY A 142 10.42 6.71 4.13
N GLY A 143 11.03 7.79 4.62
CA GLY A 143 10.87 8.29 6.00
C GLY A 143 9.42 8.60 6.38
N ASP A 144 8.60 9.02 5.41
CA ASP A 144 7.21 9.39 5.61
C ASP A 144 6.24 8.20 5.44
N GLY A 145 6.75 7.05 5.00
CA GLY A 145 5.94 5.86 4.76
C GLY A 145 5.55 5.16 6.05
N GLY A 146 4.33 4.66 6.12
CA GLY A 146 3.82 3.91 7.25
C GLY A 146 2.60 3.07 6.91
N GLY A 147 1.91 2.59 7.95
CA GLY A 147 0.65 1.86 7.83
C GLY A 147 0.15 1.39 9.19
N VAL A 148 -1.07 0.86 9.21
CA VAL A 148 -1.64 0.25 10.42
C VAL A 148 -1.36 -1.25 10.39
N TYR A 149 -0.66 -1.75 11.41
CA TYR A 149 -0.23 -3.15 11.50
C TYR A 149 -1.20 -3.95 12.38
N SER A 150 -1.35 -5.24 12.10
CA SER A 150 -2.27 -6.12 12.84
C SER A 150 -1.98 -6.17 14.35
N ILE A 151 -0.72 -6.01 14.74
CA ILE A 151 -0.27 -6.02 16.14
C ILE A 151 -0.66 -4.75 16.93
N ALA A 152 -1.03 -3.66 16.24
CA ALA A 152 -1.42 -2.39 16.86
C ALA A 152 -2.41 -1.64 15.95
N PRO A 153 -3.70 -2.02 15.95
CA PRO A 153 -4.70 -1.52 14.99
C PRO A 153 -5.07 -0.04 15.18
N ASP A 154 -4.70 0.57 16.31
CA ASP A 154 -4.91 1.99 16.59
C ASP A 154 -3.66 2.84 16.41
N VAL A 155 -2.58 2.27 15.86
CA VAL A 155 -1.32 2.99 15.66
C VAL A 155 -0.87 2.88 14.22
N ILE A 156 -0.68 4.03 13.58
CA ILE A 156 0.10 4.08 12.33
C ILE A 156 1.56 4.02 12.72
N ARG A 157 2.29 3.05 12.18
CA ARG A 157 3.73 2.92 12.38
C ARG A 157 4.47 3.28 11.10
N GLY A 158 5.44 4.17 11.24
CA GLY A 158 6.36 4.54 10.18
C GLY A 158 7.35 3.44 9.83
N ALA A 159 7.99 3.59 8.68
CA ALA A 159 9.04 2.71 8.19
C ALA A 159 10.10 2.46 9.28
N MET A 160 10.41 1.18 9.51
CA MET A 160 11.39 0.74 10.51
C MET A 160 11.12 1.25 11.95
N GLY A 161 9.89 1.68 12.25
CA GLY A 161 9.53 2.27 13.55
C GLY A 161 10.08 3.69 13.77
N GLY A 162 10.44 4.41 12.70
CA GLY A 162 11.01 5.77 12.80
C GLY A 162 10.06 6.81 13.41
N TRP A 163 8.75 6.56 13.33
CA TRP A 163 7.72 7.35 13.98
C TRP A 163 6.46 6.52 14.23
N SER A 164 5.55 7.06 15.03
CA SER A 164 4.25 6.46 15.29
C SER A 164 3.20 7.53 15.53
N ILE A 165 2.00 7.31 15.01
CA ILE A 165 0.81 8.14 15.27
C ILE A 165 -0.22 7.29 15.99
N ASP A 166 -0.66 7.74 17.16
CA ASP A 166 -1.77 7.13 17.91
C ASP A 166 -3.09 7.69 17.38
N LEU A 167 -3.89 6.84 16.73
CA LEU A 167 -5.18 7.21 16.15
C LEU A 167 -6.29 7.35 17.19
N ALA A 168 -6.02 7.12 18.48
CA ALA A 168 -6.91 7.46 19.57
C ALA A 168 -6.57 8.82 20.22
N ALA A 169 -5.45 9.43 19.85
CA ALA A 169 -4.97 10.68 20.45
C ALA A 169 -5.26 11.89 19.56
N SER A 170 -5.75 12.97 20.17
CA SER A 170 -5.92 14.26 19.48
C SER A 170 -4.57 14.84 19.01
N PRO A 171 -4.48 15.38 17.78
CA PRO A 171 -5.58 15.59 16.82
C PRO A 171 -5.77 14.46 15.80
N TYR A 172 -5.06 13.34 15.94
CA TYR A 172 -5.03 12.28 14.93
C TYR A 172 -6.28 11.39 14.94
N ASP A 173 -7.00 11.34 16.06
CA ASP A 173 -8.34 10.74 16.17
C ASP A 173 -9.31 11.32 15.13
N ALA A 174 -9.20 12.61 14.81
CA ALA A 174 -10.05 13.28 13.85
C ALA A 174 -9.88 12.80 12.41
N PHE A 175 -8.79 12.10 12.06
CA PHE A 175 -8.67 11.49 10.72
C PHE A 175 -9.68 10.37 10.49
N ARG A 176 -10.28 9.80 11.55
CA ARG A 176 -11.35 8.79 11.45
C ARG A 176 -12.76 9.39 11.38
N ASN A 177 -12.89 10.72 11.50
CA ASN A 177 -14.18 11.39 11.39
C ASN A 177 -14.64 11.50 9.93
N ALA A 178 -15.93 11.74 9.74
CA ALA A 178 -16.47 12.15 8.46
C ALA A 178 -15.70 13.35 7.89
N ASN A 179 -15.21 13.21 6.67
CA ASN A 179 -14.59 14.31 5.95
C ASN A 179 -15.66 15.28 5.44
N HIS A 180 -15.23 16.46 4.98
CA HIS A 180 -16.11 17.54 4.53
C HIS A 180 -17.08 17.17 3.38
N LEU A 181 -16.86 16.06 2.67
CA LEU A 181 -17.76 15.54 1.63
C LEU A 181 -18.56 14.32 2.10
N GLY A 182 -18.23 13.71 3.24
CA GLY A 182 -18.81 12.45 3.71
C GLY A 182 -18.56 11.31 2.71
N GLN A 183 -17.36 11.24 2.14
CA GLN A 183 -17.02 10.31 1.06
C GLN A 183 -15.77 9.46 1.33
N HIS A 184 -15.77 8.27 0.76
CA HIS A 184 -14.60 7.43 0.53
C HIS A 184 -13.64 8.06 -0.50
N CYS A 185 -12.41 7.56 -0.57
CA CYS A 185 -11.41 7.92 -1.58
C CYS A 185 -11.92 7.69 -3.02
N ASP A 186 -12.84 6.74 -3.24
CA ASP A 186 -13.48 6.51 -4.55
C ASP A 186 -14.68 7.41 -4.86
N GLY A 187 -15.08 8.26 -3.91
CA GLY A 187 -16.21 9.17 -4.02
C GLY A 187 -17.58 8.56 -3.65
N SER A 188 -17.64 7.28 -3.27
CA SER A 188 -18.84 6.72 -2.65
C SER A 188 -19.06 7.34 -1.25
N GLY A 189 -20.30 7.30 -0.74
CA GLY A 189 -20.62 7.92 0.56
C GLY A 189 -20.13 7.07 1.74
N GLY A 190 -19.48 7.71 2.72
CA GLY A 190 -19.00 7.07 3.94
C GLY A 190 -17.74 7.72 4.51
N ASP A 191 -17.30 7.19 5.66
CA ASP A 191 -16.09 7.61 6.35
C ASP A 191 -14.91 6.73 5.93
N ILE A 192 -13.70 7.29 5.87
CA ILE A 192 -12.51 6.55 5.44
C ILE A 192 -11.97 5.71 6.60
N PRO A 193 -12.02 4.37 6.52
CA PRO A 193 -11.57 3.54 7.61
C PRO A 193 -10.05 3.37 7.54
N LEU A 194 -9.34 3.84 8.57
CA LEU A 194 -7.91 3.60 8.75
C LEU A 194 -7.70 2.18 9.30
N ASN A 195 -7.77 1.20 8.40
CA ASN A 195 -7.73 -0.23 8.70
C ASN A 195 -6.31 -0.81 8.64
N THR A 196 -6.13 -1.97 9.29
CA THR A 196 -4.90 -2.75 9.19
C THR A 196 -4.60 -3.18 7.76
N GLY A 197 -3.33 -3.35 7.41
CA GLY A 197 -2.90 -3.83 6.09
C GLY A 197 -3.04 -2.81 4.96
N HIS A 198 -3.17 -1.53 5.30
CA HIS A 198 -3.27 -0.41 4.36
C HIS A 198 -2.07 0.53 4.55
N PRO A 199 -1.25 0.74 3.51
CA PRO A 199 -0.13 1.67 3.58
C PRO A 199 -0.63 3.12 3.62
N MET A 200 0.11 3.95 4.34
CA MET A 200 -0.17 5.35 4.59
C MET A 200 1.12 6.17 4.47
N MET A 201 0.98 7.48 4.34
CA MET A 201 2.09 8.43 4.38
C MET A 201 1.70 9.64 5.22
N ALA A 202 2.58 10.07 6.13
CA ALA A 202 2.36 11.20 7.03
C ALA A 202 3.30 12.36 6.71
#